data_AF-A0A538NTS0-F1
#
_entry.id   AF-A0A538NTS0-F1
#
_cell.length_a   1.000
_cell.length_b   1.000
_cell.length_c   1.000
_cell.angle_alpha   90.00
_cell.angle_beta   90.00
_cell.angle_gamma   90.00
#
_symmetry.space_group_name_H-M   'P 1'
#
loop_
_entity.id
_entity.type
_entity.pdbx_description
1 polymer ?
#
loop_
_entity_poly.entity_id
_entity_poly.type
_entity_poly.pdbx_seq_one_letter_code
_entity_poly.pdbx_strand_id
1 'polypeptide(L)'
;MLGEKIGGTSGKITSQRVLPNLGGDPKMETSFQAHGSILGTDVKETGTYWTVVRRDGTLYGEGQGVMILKDGKMATWTGHGVGTMKKDGTASYRGAVYYQTLPPRWARLNKVAVVFEYEVDAEGNTRSEFWEWK
;
A
#
# COMPACT_ATOMS: atom_id res chain seq x y z
N MET A 1 -7.99 -7.91 17.01
CA MET A 1 -9.09 -8.49 16.20
C MET A 1 -9.23 -7.66 14.94
N LEU A 2 -9.44 -8.29 13.78
CA LEU A 2 -9.72 -7.54 12.54
C LEU A 2 -11.05 -6.77 12.70
N GLY A 3 -11.05 -5.48 12.38
CA GLY A 3 -12.22 -4.61 12.48
C GLY A 3 -13.00 -4.50 11.16
N GLU A 4 -13.66 -3.35 10.99
CA GLU A 4 -14.51 -3.06 9.84
C GLU A 4 -13.68 -2.86 8.56
N LYS A 5 -14.16 -3.38 7.43
CA LYS A 5 -13.61 -3.05 6.11
C LYS A 5 -13.94 -1.59 5.81
N ILE A 6 -12.91 -0.78 5.62
CA ILE A 6 -13.06 0.66 5.39
C ILE A 6 -13.06 1.03 3.92
N GLY A 7 -12.59 0.14 3.03
CA GLY A 7 -12.60 0.41 1.61
C GLY A 7 -11.58 -0.38 0.82
N GLY A 8 -11.26 0.12 -0.37
CA GLY A 8 -10.30 -0.51 -1.28
C GLY A 8 -9.89 0.42 -2.42
N THR A 9 -8.75 0.11 -3.03
CA THR A 9 -8.22 0.83 -4.20
C THR A 9 -7.85 -0.15 -5.31
N SER A 10 -7.86 0.32 -6.55
CA SER A 10 -7.31 -0.41 -7.69
C SER A 10 -6.53 0.53 -8.58
N GLY A 11 -5.46 0.03 -9.18
CA GLY A 11 -4.46 0.88 -9.81
C GLY A 11 -3.50 0.13 -10.69
N LYS A 12 -2.37 0.78 -10.95
CA LYS A 12 -1.31 0.25 -11.80
C LYS A 12 0.06 0.73 -11.33
N ILE A 13 1.04 -0.16 -11.41
CA ILE A 13 2.46 0.18 -11.27
C ILE A 13 2.84 1.18 -12.39
N THR A 14 3.48 2.26 -12.00
CA THR A 14 3.90 3.33 -12.93
C THR A 14 5.39 3.34 -13.17
N SER A 15 6.19 2.85 -12.21
CA SER A 15 7.63 2.70 -12.40
C SER A 15 8.24 1.70 -11.43
N GLN A 16 9.36 1.11 -11.85
CA GLN A 16 10.19 0.26 -11.02
C GLN A 16 11.66 0.60 -11.24
N ARG A 17 12.47 0.57 -10.18
CA ARG A 17 13.93 0.70 -10.28
C ARG A 17 14.63 -0.18 -9.27
N VAL A 18 15.76 -0.74 -9.65
CA VAL A 18 16.64 -1.48 -8.74
C VAL A 18 17.33 -0.49 -7.81
N LEU A 19 17.42 -0.82 -6.52
CA LEU A 19 18.10 -0.03 -5.51
C LEU A 19 19.37 -0.74 -5.03
N PRO A 20 20.41 0.01 -4.62
CA PRO A 20 21.56 -0.58 -3.95
C PRO A 20 21.13 -1.23 -2.62
N ASN A 21 21.72 -2.38 -2.30
CA ASN A 21 21.55 -3.03 -1.00
C ASN A 21 22.88 -3.51 -0.45
N LEU A 22 23.29 -2.95 0.69
CA LEU A 22 24.55 -3.29 1.36
C LEU A 22 24.51 -4.72 1.96
N GLY A 23 23.32 -5.29 2.17
CA GLY A 23 23.13 -6.66 2.64
C GLY A 23 23.19 -7.74 1.55
N GLY A 24 23.34 -7.35 0.27
CA GLY A 24 23.44 -8.26 -0.87
C GLY A 24 22.10 -8.82 -1.39
N ASP A 25 21.01 -8.67 -0.64
CA ASP A 25 19.68 -9.12 -1.07
C ASP A 25 19.11 -8.22 -2.20
N PRO A 26 18.35 -8.76 -3.17
CA PRO A 26 17.69 -7.95 -4.19
C PRO A 26 16.76 -6.90 -3.57
N LYS A 27 16.96 -5.63 -3.94
CA LYS A 27 16.13 -4.51 -3.49
C LYS A 27 15.60 -3.72 -4.68
N MET A 28 14.30 -3.46 -4.66
CA MET A 28 13.61 -2.75 -5.74
C MET A 28 12.70 -1.68 -5.16
N GLU A 29 12.64 -0.52 -5.80
CA GLU A 29 11.61 0.49 -5.59
C GLU A 29 10.50 0.32 -6.64
N THR A 30 9.25 0.47 -6.23
CA THR A 30 8.06 0.41 -7.08
C THR A 30 7.14 1.57 -6.74
N SER A 31 6.75 2.34 -7.75
CA SER A 31 5.71 3.37 -7.63
C SER A 31 4.43 2.94 -8.34
N PHE A 32 3.29 3.39 -7.82
CA PHE A 32 1.98 3.10 -8.40
C PHE A 32 1.04 4.30 -8.28
N GLN A 33 0.01 4.26 -9.11
CA GLN A 33 -1.16 5.13 -8.98
C GLN A 33 -2.41 4.28 -8.87
N ALA A 34 -3.32 4.68 -7.99
CA ALA A 34 -4.57 3.97 -7.76
C ALA A 34 -5.73 4.94 -7.52
N HIS A 35 -6.95 4.42 -7.62
CA HIS A 35 -8.16 5.12 -7.24
C HIS A 35 -9.11 4.16 -6.54
N GLY A 36 -10.04 4.69 -5.74
CA GLY A 36 -10.99 3.88 -5.01
C GLY A 36 -11.77 4.69 -4.00
N SER A 37 -12.28 4.02 -2.97
CA SER A 37 -13.06 4.64 -1.91
C SER A 37 -12.62 4.13 -0.55
N ILE A 38 -12.39 5.05 0.40
CA ILE A 38 -12.06 4.76 1.80
C ILE A 38 -13.03 5.57 2.68
N LEU A 39 -13.72 4.89 3.60
CA LEU A 39 -14.81 5.43 4.41
C LEU A 39 -15.88 6.14 3.57
N GLY A 40 -16.23 5.54 2.43
CA GLY A 40 -17.19 6.09 1.47
C GLY A 40 -16.73 7.38 0.77
N THR A 41 -15.44 7.75 0.88
CA THR A 41 -14.86 8.92 0.22
C THR A 41 -13.97 8.48 -0.94
N ASP A 42 -14.28 8.98 -2.14
CA ASP A 42 -13.46 8.74 -3.33
C ASP A 42 -12.07 9.35 -3.17
N VAL A 43 -11.05 8.57 -3.53
CA VAL A 43 -9.64 8.97 -3.47
C VAL A 43 -8.89 8.62 -4.74
N LYS A 44 -7.92 9.47 -5.07
CA LYS A 44 -6.80 9.15 -5.96
C LYS A 44 -5.54 9.04 -5.12
N GLU A 45 -4.75 8.01 -5.39
CA GLU A 45 -3.57 7.66 -4.61
C GLU A 45 -2.35 7.61 -5.51
N THR A 46 -1.22 8.08 -4.98
CA THR A 46 0.11 7.81 -5.53
C THR A 46 0.99 7.37 -4.37
N GLY A 47 1.65 6.22 -4.54
CA GLY A 47 2.49 5.63 -3.52
C GLY A 47 3.79 5.08 -4.08
N THR A 48 4.80 5.02 -3.21
CA THR A 48 6.10 4.41 -3.51
C THR A 48 6.49 3.49 -2.36
N TYR A 49 6.89 2.27 -2.71
CA TYR A 49 7.45 1.28 -1.81
C TYR A 49 8.86 0.91 -2.24
N TRP A 50 9.71 0.56 -1.28
CA TRP A 50 10.85 -0.31 -1.54
C TRP A 50 10.53 -1.72 -1.03
N THR A 51 11.08 -2.73 -1.69
CA THR A 51 10.94 -4.14 -1.35
C THR A 51 12.32 -4.79 -1.31
N VAL A 52 12.58 -5.60 -0.29
CA VAL A 52 13.70 -6.56 -0.24
C VAL A 52 13.18 -7.98 -0.41
N VAL A 53 13.86 -8.77 -1.22
CA VAL A 53 13.64 -10.22 -1.30
C VAL A 53 14.48 -10.89 -0.22
N ARG A 54 13.84 -11.47 0.78
CA ARG A 54 14.51 -12.15 1.90
C ARG A 54 15.00 -13.54 1.47
N ARG A 55 15.95 -14.08 2.23
CA ARG A 55 16.57 -15.39 1.96
C ARG A 55 15.59 -16.57 1.99
N ASP A 56 14.48 -16.44 2.71
CA ASP A 56 13.40 -17.44 2.77
C ASP A 56 12.41 -17.33 1.60
N GLY A 57 12.66 -16.42 0.65
CA GLY A 57 11.80 -16.16 -0.50
C GLY A 57 10.63 -15.22 -0.21
N THR A 58 10.46 -14.77 1.04
CA THR A 58 9.45 -13.76 1.38
C THR A 58 9.90 -12.37 0.93
N LEU A 59 8.93 -11.48 0.75
CA LEU A 59 9.16 -10.08 0.47
C LEU A 59 8.93 -9.28 1.75
N TYR A 60 9.73 -8.24 1.94
CA TYR A 60 9.43 -7.20 2.93
C TYR A 60 9.49 -5.85 2.26
N GLY A 61 8.46 -5.04 2.49
CA GLY A 61 8.38 -3.72 1.92
C GLY A 61 7.97 -2.66 2.92
N GLU A 62 8.50 -1.46 2.69
CA GLU A 62 8.10 -0.25 3.39
C GLU A 62 7.84 0.84 2.35
N GLY A 63 6.89 1.71 2.63
CA GLY A 63 6.49 2.71 1.68
C GLY A 63 5.69 3.83 2.30
N GLN A 64 5.36 4.77 1.43
CA GLN A 64 4.54 5.92 1.77
C GLN A 64 3.75 6.37 0.56
N GLY A 65 2.69 7.12 0.80
CA GLY A 65 1.89 7.66 -0.27
C GLY A 65 1.04 8.84 0.16
N VAL A 66 0.45 9.43 -0.86
CA VAL A 66 -0.43 10.58 -0.76
C VAL A 66 -1.77 10.21 -1.39
N MET A 67 -2.84 10.57 -0.71
CA MET A 67 -4.22 10.45 -1.18
C MET A 67 -4.82 11.82 -1.37
N ILE A 68 -5.41 12.07 -2.54
CA ILE A 68 -6.18 13.25 -2.87
C ILE A 68 -7.66 12.86 -2.86
N LEU A 69 -8.43 13.48 -1.97
CA LEU A 69 -9.87 13.32 -1.87
C LEU A 69 -10.57 14.16 -2.95
N LYS A 70 -11.83 13.82 -3.26
CA LYS A 70 -12.64 14.55 -4.24
C LYS A 70 -12.78 16.05 -3.98
N ASP A 71 -12.73 16.47 -2.70
CA ASP A 71 -12.77 17.89 -2.30
C ASP A 71 -11.39 18.58 -2.35
N GLY A 72 -10.37 17.93 -2.94
CA GLY A 72 -9.00 18.44 -3.06
C GLY A 72 -8.18 18.34 -1.78
N LYS A 73 -8.77 17.87 -0.67
CA LYS A 73 -8.02 17.66 0.57
C LYS A 73 -7.11 16.44 0.45
N MET A 74 -6.07 16.44 1.27
CA MET A 74 -5.04 15.41 1.22
C MET A 74 -4.96 14.62 2.52
N ALA A 75 -4.57 13.35 2.38
CA ALA A 75 -4.09 12.50 3.46
C ALA A 75 -2.77 11.86 3.03
N THR A 76 -1.90 11.54 3.97
CA THR A 76 -0.70 10.75 3.71
C THR A 76 -0.77 9.45 4.48
N TRP A 77 0.01 8.46 4.06
CA TRP A 77 0.19 7.24 4.81
C TRP A 77 1.64 6.78 4.74
N THR A 78 2.08 6.08 5.78
CA THR A 78 3.27 5.23 5.76
C THR A 78 2.83 3.78 5.95
N GLY A 79 3.53 2.83 5.36
CA GLY A 79 3.10 1.44 5.30
C GLY A 79 4.24 0.45 5.35
N HIS A 80 3.98 -0.71 5.95
CA HIS A 80 4.92 -1.82 6.04
C HIS A 80 4.17 -3.12 5.77
N GLY A 81 4.79 -4.06 5.05
CA GLY A 81 4.15 -5.32 4.71
C GLY A 81 5.13 -6.45 4.44
N VAL A 82 4.62 -7.67 4.61
CA VAL A 82 5.29 -8.90 4.21
C VAL A 82 4.49 -9.53 3.07
N GLY A 83 5.20 -10.05 2.08
CA GLY A 83 4.58 -10.60 0.89
C GLY A 83 5.26 -11.84 0.34
N THR A 84 4.70 -12.33 -0.75
CA THR A 84 5.24 -13.45 -1.54
C THR A 84 5.13 -13.12 -3.02
N MET A 85 6.12 -13.55 -3.80
CA MET A 85 6.11 -13.46 -5.27
C MET A 85 5.90 -14.85 -5.86
N LYS A 86 5.06 -14.97 -6.89
CA LYS A 86 4.93 -16.19 -7.69
C LYS A 86 5.78 -16.10 -8.95
N LYS A 87 6.03 -17.26 -9.57
CA LYS A 87 6.85 -17.37 -10.79
C LYS A 87 6.29 -16.61 -12.00
N ASP A 88 4.98 -16.35 -12.01
CA ASP A 88 4.28 -15.62 -13.06
C ASP A 88 4.39 -14.09 -12.92
N GLY A 89 5.15 -13.59 -11.94
CA GLY A 89 5.32 -12.17 -11.67
C GLY A 89 4.23 -11.58 -10.78
N THR A 90 3.22 -12.35 -10.37
CA THR A 90 2.24 -11.89 -9.39
C THR A 90 2.87 -11.76 -8.00
N ALA A 91 2.42 -10.78 -7.24
CA ALA A 91 2.87 -10.56 -5.88
C ALA A 91 1.69 -10.23 -4.97
N SER A 92 1.81 -10.63 -3.71
CA SER A 92 0.78 -10.32 -2.72
C SER A 92 1.42 -9.93 -1.40
N TYR A 93 0.81 -8.96 -0.70
CA TYR A 93 1.31 -8.42 0.57
C TYR A 93 0.19 -8.33 1.59
N ARG A 94 0.57 -8.53 2.86
CA ARG A 94 -0.24 -8.22 4.02
C ARG A 94 0.56 -7.33 4.95
N GLY A 95 -0.07 -6.31 5.49
CA GLY A 95 0.63 -5.31 6.26
C GLY A 95 -0.29 -4.31 6.93
N ALA A 96 0.31 -3.21 7.36
CA ALA A 96 -0.42 -2.09 7.94
C ALA A 96 0.04 -0.76 7.32
N VAL A 97 -0.91 0.15 7.19
CA VAL A 97 -0.69 1.56 6.88
C VAL A 97 -1.18 2.42 8.05
N TYR A 98 -0.52 3.56 8.21
CA TYR A 98 -0.79 4.56 9.24
C TYR A 98 -1.06 5.89 8.57
N TYR A 99 -2.29 6.40 8.71
CA TYR A 99 -2.71 7.62 8.06
C TYR A 99 -2.36 8.86 8.88
N GLN A 100 -2.04 9.94 8.17
CA GLN A 100 -2.03 11.30 8.69
C GLN A 100 -2.98 12.15 7.84
N THR A 101 -4.02 12.69 8.47
CA THR A 101 -5.14 13.34 7.77
C THR A 101 -5.77 14.46 8.60
N LEU A 102 -6.17 15.55 7.93
CA LEU A 102 -6.88 16.68 8.53
C LEU A 102 -8.41 16.68 8.31
N PRO A 103 -8.96 16.20 7.18
CA PRO A 103 -10.41 16.08 6.99
C PRO A 103 -11.13 15.40 8.17
N PRO A 104 -12.13 16.04 8.81
CA PRO A 104 -12.83 15.47 9.97
C PRO A 104 -13.46 14.09 9.71
N ARG A 105 -13.95 13.86 8.49
CA ARG A 105 -14.51 12.58 8.05
C ARG A 105 -13.55 11.39 8.19
N TRP A 106 -12.24 11.65 8.20
CA TRP A 106 -11.19 10.63 8.32
C TRP A 106 -10.40 10.77 9.63
N ALA A 107 -10.82 11.64 10.55
CA ALA A 107 -10.08 11.90 11.79
C ALA A 107 -9.83 10.63 12.63
N ARG A 108 -10.71 9.63 12.50
CA ARG A 108 -10.57 8.32 13.17
C ARG A 108 -9.34 7.53 12.69
N LEU A 109 -8.93 7.71 11.43
CA LEU A 109 -7.78 7.00 10.85
C LEU A 109 -6.43 7.46 11.42
N ASN A 110 -6.36 8.66 12.02
CA ASN A 110 -5.15 9.13 12.72
C ASN A 110 -4.83 8.35 14.01
N LYS A 111 -5.76 7.52 14.50
CA LYS A 111 -5.69 6.91 15.84
C LYS A 111 -5.64 5.38 15.81
N VAL A 112 -5.59 4.80 14.62
CA VAL A 112 -5.72 3.35 14.43
C VAL A 112 -4.78 2.89 13.32
N ALA A 113 -4.20 1.69 13.49
CA ALA A 113 -3.53 1.02 12.40
C ALA A 113 -4.59 0.49 11.42
N VAL A 114 -4.36 0.69 10.12
CA VAL A 114 -5.21 0.11 9.08
C VAL A 114 -4.44 -1.04 8.47
N VAL A 115 -4.95 -2.26 8.61
CA VAL A 115 -4.35 -3.42 7.95
C VAL A 115 -4.84 -3.53 6.52
N PHE A 116 -3.99 -4.07 5.65
CA PHE A 116 -4.30 -4.19 4.24
C PHE A 116 -3.98 -5.57 3.68
N GLU A 117 -4.70 -5.92 2.63
CA GLU A 117 -4.32 -6.93 1.65
C GLU A 117 -4.04 -6.21 0.33
N TYR A 118 -2.93 -6.55 -0.32
CA TYR A 118 -2.51 -5.95 -1.58
C TYR A 118 -2.09 -7.03 -2.56
N GLU A 119 -2.61 -6.96 -3.78
CA GLU A 119 -2.39 -7.92 -4.85
C GLU A 119 -1.88 -7.19 -6.10
N VAL A 120 -0.91 -7.80 -6.78
CA VAL A 120 -0.34 -7.34 -8.04
C VAL A 120 -0.41 -8.49 -9.04
N ASP A 121 -1.00 -8.24 -10.21
CA ASP A 121 -1.01 -9.21 -11.30
C ASP A 121 0.23 -9.12 -12.20
N ALA A 122 0.35 -10.04 -13.16
CA ALA A 122 1.48 -10.10 -14.08
C ALA A 122 1.60 -8.88 -15.02
N GLU A 123 0.53 -8.08 -15.16
CA GLU A 123 0.51 -6.85 -15.97
C GLU A 123 0.79 -5.59 -15.13
N GLY A 124 1.05 -5.78 -13.82
CA GLY A 124 1.30 -4.71 -12.87
C GLY A 124 0.04 -3.96 -12.46
N ASN A 125 -1.16 -4.50 -12.68
CA ASN A 125 -2.38 -3.96 -12.11
C ASN A 125 -2.42 -4.30 -10.62
N THR A 126 -2.93 -3.37 -9.82
CA THR A 126 -2.87 -3.45 -8.36
C THR A 126 -4.28 -3.42 -7.78
N ARG A 127 -4.50 -4.16 -6.69
CA ARG A 127 -5.74 -4.13 -5.92
C ARG A 127 -5.42 -4.16 -4.43
N SER A 128 -6.09 -3.29 -3.68
CA SER A 128 -5.93 -3.19 -2.23
C SER A 128 -7.29 -3.25 -1.53
N GLU A 129 -7.34 -3.90 -0.37
CA GLU A 129 -8.45 -3.84 0.56
C GLU A 129 -7.95 -3.45 1.95
N PHE A 130 -8.75 -2.71 2.70
CA PHE A 130 -8.33 -2.08 3.96
C PHE A 130 -9.33 -2.30 5.09
N TRP A 131 -8.82 -2.57 6.29
CA TRP A 131 -9.60 -2.74 7.51
C TRP A 131 -8.99 -1.99 8.70
N GLU A 132 -9.81 -1.44 9.55
CA GLU A 132 -9.34 -0.92 10.84
C GLU A 132 -8.92 -2.08 11.76
N TRP A 133 -7.77 -1.95 12.40
CA TRP A 133 -7.39 -2.89 13.46
C TRP A 133 -8.14 -2.58 14.76
N LYS A 134 -8.63 -3.61 15.45
CA LYS A 134 -9.31 -3.50 16.75
C LYS A 134 -8.63 -4.32 17.83
#